data_AF-A0A931QM85-F1
#
_entry.id   AF-A0A931QM85-F1
#
_cell.length_a   1.000
_cell.length_b   1.000
_cell.length_c   1.000
_cell.angle_alpha   90.00
_cell.angle_beta   90.00
_cell.angle_gamma   90.00
#
_symmetry.space_group_name_H-M   'P 1'
#
loop_
_entity.id
_entity.type
_entity.pdbx_description
1 polymer ?
#
loop_
_entity_poly.entity_id
_entity_poly.type
_entity_poly.pdbx_seq_one_letter_code
_entity_poly.pdbx_strand_id
1 'polypeptide(L)'
;MTSKNKFLAVSIVLLSLAFFIAPYVKANNEDANTDQVLTESASLDNELEPLEGVEVEEVKSMPSSFGFWWRNIKEWTSLALTIDPVKKSEKQLKFAEERARLANYIIQNSADPKIQEKAQQMMEKANEYMKKIEDRKDDLISRADEKSQKLLRNLAKHHLNKERILEKIEDKLPPEKIEEFQELRREIEEKSENFLDNLKNNPNITQELKDRVINVLSQVQDTQKIREEFRDQQKDILKEIKAGNQEAKKQFKELREARKEDMEELKEQFKKQKEDIINKIQDGDERAVEKLRQLNQERQKEAAKIREEMKQKAKEMKDEIQQKRKEALKQMQERKEQLKEQIKPAPTGN
;
A
#
# COMPACT_ATOMS: atom_id res chain seq x y z
N MET A 1 64.56 27.97 48.07
CA MET A 1 65.65 27.08 47.61
C MET A 1 65.01 25.89 46.93
N THR A 2 64.90 25.92 45.60
CA THR A 2 64.33 24.84 44.79
C THR A 2 65.37 24.45 43.74
N SER A 3 66.14 23.40 44.05
CA SER A 3 67.17 22.86 43.16
C SER A 3 66.55 21.95 42.11
N LYS A 4 67.07 22.12 40.90
CA LYS A 4 66.71 21.48 39.66
C LYS A 4 67.46 20.15 39.46
N ASN A 5 66.97 19.38 38.49
CA ASN A 5 67.67 18.43 37.60
C ASN A 5 67.91 17.02 38.13
N LYS A 6 67.91 15.93 37.34
CA LYS A 6 67.62 15.59 35.91
C LYS A 6 67.86 14.07 35.85
N PHE A 7 67.01 13.25 35.23
CA PHE A 7 67.36 11.96 34.59
C PHE A 7 66.08 11.49 33.84
N LEU A 8 65.91 11.74 32.54
CA LEU A 8 66.45 11.00 31.38
C LEU A 8 66.09 9.50 31.42
N ALA A 9 64.95 9.15 30.81
CA ALA A 9 64.69 7.83 30.24
C ALA A 9 63.84 8.02 28.98
N VAL A 10 64.55 8.05 27.85
CA VAL A 10 64.02 7.89 26.50
C VAL A 10 63.54 6.46 26.38
N SER A 11 62.28 6.24 26.00
CA SER A 11 61.85 4.93 25.48
C SER A 11 61.10 5.16 24.17
N ILE A 12 61.88 5.03 23.10
CA ILE A 12 61.45 4.83 21.72
C ILE A 12 60.77 3.46 21.67
N VAL A 13 59.48 3.40 21.32
CA VAL A 13 58.85 2.15 20.88
C VAL A 13 58.32 2.36 19.48
N LEU A 14 58.76 1.45 18.63
CA LEU A 14 58.71 1.46 17.19
C LEU A 14 57.29 1.44 16.62
N LEU A 15 57.13 2.32 15.65
CA LEU A 15 56.17 2.34 14.57
C LEU A 15 56.19 0.99 13.81
N SER A 16 55.22 0.11 14.06
CA SER A 16 54.91 -1.02 13.17
C SER A 16 53.70 -0.67 12.30
N LEU A 17 53.97 0.00 11.17
CA LEU A 17 53.03 0.10 10.06
C LEU A 17 52.80 -1.32 9.50
N ALA A 18 51.70 -1.96 9.87
CA ALA A 18 51.20 -3.10 9.13
C ALA A 18 50.57 -2.57 7.84
N PHE A 19 51.32 -2.66 6.74
CA PHE A 19 50.77 -2.54 5.39
C PHE A 19 49.78 -3.68 5.16
N PHE A 20 48.49 -3.40 5.35
CA PHE A 20 47.43 -4.20 4.74
C PHE A 20 47.43 -3.91 3.24
N ILE A 21 48.14 -4.73 2.47
CA ILE A 21 47.94 -4.81 1.02
C ILE A 21 46.67 -5.64 0.83
N ALA A 22 45.52 -4.96 0.79
CA ALA A 22 44.30 -5.57 0.27
C ALA A 22 44.49 -5.82 -1.24
N PRO A 23 44.16 -7.00 -1.76
CA PRO A 23 44.09 -7.18 -3.20
C PRO A 23 43.02 -6.26 -3.76
N TYR A 24 43.44 -5.33 -4.62
CA TYR A 24 42.56 -4.58 -5.50
C TYR A 24 41.95 -5.57 -6.48
N VAL A 25 40.83 -6.17 -6.09
CA VAL A 25 39.92 -6.80 -7.04
C VAL A 25 39.31 -5.65 -7.84
N LYS A 26 39.68 -5.56 -9.11
CA LYS A 26 38.85 -4.83 -10.09
C LYS A 26 37.54 -5.59 -10.17
N ALA A 27 36.57 -5.17 -9.37
CA ALA A 27 35.17 -5.50 -9.64
C ALA A 27 34.80 -4.77 -10.93
N ASN A 28 34.57 -5.54 -11.99
CA ASN A 28 33.81 -5.04 -13.14
C ASN A 28 32.45 -4.58 -12.60
N ASN A 29 32.16 -3.30 -12.76
CA ASN A 29 30.98 -2.62 -12.24
C ASN A 29 29.72 -2.88 -13.09
N GLU A 30 29.59 -4.07 -13.69
CA GLU A 30 28.45 -4.44 -14.55
C GLU A 30 27.52 -5.48 -13.90
N ASP A 31 27.96 -6.20 -12.85
CA ASP A 31 27.13 -7.23 -12.18
C ASP A 31 26.29 -6.72 -11.00
N ALA A 32 26.53 -5.49 -10.51
CA ALA A 32 25.77 -4.94 -9.37
C ALA A 32 24.32 -4.59 -9.73
N ASN A 33 24.00 -4.45 -11.03
CA ASN A 33 22.67 -4.07 -11.50
C ASN A 33 21.70 -5.27 -11.51
N THR A 34 22.21 -6.49 -11.65
CA THR A 34 21.39 -7.71 -11.81
C THR A 34 20.99 -8.28 -10.45
N ASP A 35 21.91 -8.36 -9.49
CA ASP A 35 21.64 -8.91 -8.15
C ASP A 35 20.68 -8.05 -7.32
N GLN A 36 20.71 -6.72 -7.48
CA GLN A 36 19.81 -5.81 -6.77
C GLN A 36 18.39 -5.82 -7.36
N VAL A 37 18.27 -5.98 -8.68
CA VAL A 37 16.98 -6.20 -9.38
C VAL A 37 16.39 -7.56 -9.02
N LEU A 38 17.20 -8.60 -8.77
CA LEU A 38 16.75 -9.93 -8.37
C LEU A 38 16.30 -10.02 -6.91
N THR A 39 17.01 -9.35 -5.99
CA THR A 39 16.70 -9.44 -4.55
C THR A 39 15.47 -8.61 -4.16
N GLU A 40 15.16 -7.55 -4.91
CA GLU A 40 14.10 -6.60 -4.57
C GLU A 40 12.80 -6.78 -5.37
N SER A 41 12.80 -7.70 -6.33
CA SER A 41 11.67 -8.01 -7.18
C SER A 41 10.82 -9.19 -6.67
N ALA A 42 11.23 -9.86 -5.59
CA ALA A 42 10.57 -11.03 -5.03
C ALA A 42 9.30 -10.73 -4.20
N SER A 43 9.08 -9.50 -3.75
CA SER A 43 7.94 -9.16 -2.87
C SER A 43 6.68 -8.74 -3.64
N LEU A 44 6.09 -9.68 -4.37
CA LEU A 44 4.67 -9.59 -4.80
C LEU A 44 3.70 -10.13 -3.74
N ASP A 45 4.23 -10.71 -2.66
CA ASP A 45 3.42 -11.18 -1.54
C ASP A 45 2.78 -10.01 -0.79
N ASN A 46 1.64 -10.25 -0.12
CA ASN A 46 0.86 -9.26 0.65
C ASN A 46 1.59 -8.70 1.90
N GLU A 47 2.90 -8.93 2.00
CA GLU A 47 3.77 -8.48 3.07
C GLU A 47 4.27 -7.05 2.80
N LEU A 48 4.50 -6.29 3.87
CA LEU A 48 4.97 -4.91 3.73
C LEU A 48 6.47 -4.92 3.48
N GLU A 49 6.91 -4.24 2.44
CA GLU A 49 8.33 -4.16 2.11
C GLU A 49 9.08 -3.35 3.18
N PRO A 50 10.22 -3.84 3.69
CA PRO A 50 11.05 -3.05 4.58
C PRO A 50 11.68 -1.87 3.83
N LEU A 51 11.71 -0.73 4.50
CA LEU A 51 12.39 0.46 4.00
C LEU A 51 13.91 0.31 4.18
N GLU A 52 14.69 0.64 3.16
CA GLU A 52 16.15 0.54 3.22
C GLU A 52 16.71 1.52 4.26
N GLY A 53 17.44 1.00 5.25
CA GLY A 53 18.09 1.82 6.29
C GLY A 53 17.14 2.63 7.17
N VAL A 54 15.85 2.31 7.16
CA VAL A 54 14.86 2.90 8.07
C VAL A 54 14.27 1.77 8.90
N GLU A 55 14.67 1.70 10.16
CA GLU A 55 14.10 0.75 11.11
C GLU A 55 12.70 1.21 11.49
N VAL A 56 11.69 0.45 11.08
CA VAL A 56 10.29 0.69 11.41
C VAL A 56 9.90 -0.32 12.48
N GLU A 57 9.48 0.17 13.64
CA GLU A 57 9.08 -0.70 14.75
C GLU A 57 7.83 -1.51 14.38
N GLU A 58 7.86 -2.81 14.65
CA GLU A 58 6.69 -3.66 14.51
C GLU A 58 5.67 -3.35 15.61
N VAL A 59 4.41 -3.18 15.21
CA VAL A 59 3.33 -2.85 16.14
C VAL A 59 2.87 -4.13 16.84
N LYS A 60 3.32 -4.34 18.07
CA LYS A 60 2.92 -5.49 18.91
C LYS A 60 1.69 -5.22 19.76
N SER A 61 1.43 -3.97 20.11
CA SER A 61 0.31 -3.55 20.95
C SER A 61 -0.12 -2.12 20.65
N MET A 62 -1.42 -1.83 20.83
CA MET A 62 -1.94 -0.47 20.71
C MET A 62 -1.41 0.42 21.86
N PRO A 63 -0.82 1.59 21.57
CA PRO A 63 -0.44 2.54 22.61
C PRO A 63 -1.68 3.00 23.41
N SER A 64 -1.51 3.26 24.70
CA SER A 64 -2.55 3.94 25.49
C SER A 64 -2.74 5.38 25.00
N SER A 65 -3.85 6.04 25.33
CA SER A 65 -4.07 7.46 24.97
C SER A 65 -2.92 8.37 25.45
N PHE A 66 -2.36 8.08 26.64
CA PHE A 66 -1.17 8.76 27.14
C PHE A 66 0.10 8.39 26.37
N GLY A 67 0.24 7.12 25.96
CA GLY A 67 1.32 6.67 25.08
C GLY A 67 1.30 7.37 23.71
N PHE A 68 0.12 7.56 23.13
CA PHE A 68 -0.05 8.34 21.90
C PHE A 68 0.40 9.79 22.06
N TRP A 69 0.05 10.43 23.19
CA TRP A 69 0.47 11.80 23.50
C TRP A 69 1.99 11.92 23.57
N TRP A 70 2.67 11.03 24.30
CA TRP A 70 4.13 11.00 24.36
C TRP A 70 4.78 10.72 23.01
N ARG A 71 4.19 9.83 22.21
CA ARG A 71 4.69 9.54 20.86
C ARG A 71 4.64 10.79 19.99
N ASN A 72 3.52 11.50 19.98
CA ASN A 72 3.38 12.76 19.22
C ASN A 72 4.42 13.80 19.65
N ILE A 73 4.69 13.95 20.95
CA ILE A 73 5.72 14.87 21.46
C ILE A 73 7.11 14.45 20.98
N LYS A 74 7.47 13.17 21.15
CA LYS A 74 8.77 12.64 20.72
C LYS A 74 8.98 12.84 19.21
N GLU A 75 7.95 12.58 18.41
CA GLU A 75 7.97 12.82 16.96
C GLU A 75 8.20 14.30 16.64
N TRP A 76 7.40 15.19 17.26
CA TRP A 76 7.53 16.63 17.05
C TRP A 76 8.91 17.16 17.45
N THR A 77 9.40 16.82 18.63
CA THR A 77 10.73 17.22 19.10
C THR A 77 11.83 16.67 18.20
N SER A 78 11.72 15.40 17.78
CA SER A 78 12.68 14.80 16.85
C SER A 78 12.72 15.52 15.50
N LEU A 79 11.56 15.95 14.97
CA LEU A 79 11.49 16.72 13.72
C LEU A 79 11.96 18.16 13.87
N ALA A 80 11.71 18.78 15.03
CA ALA A 80 12.16 20.14 15.33
C ALA A 80 13.68 20.22 15.46
N LEU A 81 14.30 19.21 16.08
CA LEU A 81 15.76 19.12 16.24
C LEU A 81 16.51 18.65 14.99
N THR A 82 15.80 18.18 13.96
CA THR A 82 16.42 17.73 12.70
C THR A 82 16.49 18.88 11.70
N ILE A 83 17.70 19.42 11.51
CA ILE A 83 17.97 20.55 10.62
C ILE A 83 18.15 20.08 9.17
N ASP A 84 18.84 18.96 8.95
CA ASP A 84 19.07 18.39 7.63
C ASP A 84 17.74 17.99 6.97
N PRO A 85 17.41 18.55 5.79
CA PRO A 85 16.12 18.31 5.13
C PRO A 85 15.93 16.85 4.69
N VAL A 86 16.99 16.16 4.26
CA VAL A 86 16.89 14.76 3.83
C VAL A 86 16.61 13.86 5.04
N LYS A 87 17.38 14.02 6.12
CA LYS A 87 17.13 13.29 7.38
C LYS A 87 15.77 13.61 7.99
N LYS A 88 15.31 14.84 7.83
CA LYS A 88 13.98 15.25 8.30
C LYS A 88 12.90 14.50 7.52
N SER A 89 13.02 14.42 6.20
CA SER A 89 12.11 13.65 5.35
C SER A 89 12.19 12.15 5.64
N GLU A 90 13.36 11.57 5.89
CA GLU A 90 13.51 10.16 6.32
C GLU A 90 12.75 9.90 7.64
N LYS A 91 12.86 10.80 8.62
CA LYS A 91 12.09 10.69 9.88
C LYS A 91 10.59 10.82 9.66
N GLN A 92 10.16 11.75 8.80
CA GLN A 92 8.75 11.90 8.43
C GLN A 92 8.23 10.62 7.77
N LEU A 93 9.03 10.02 6.88
CA LEU A 93 8.69 8.77 6.20
C LEU A 93 8.57 7.61 7.20
N LYS A 94 9.52 7.49 8.12
CA LYS A 94 9.46 6.52 9.23
C LYS A 94 8.16 6.67 10.02
N PHE A 95 7.83 7.90 10.44
CA PHE A 95 6.60 8.13 11.19
C PHE A 95 5.35 7.86 10.35
N ALA A 96 5.35 8.18 9.06
CA ALA A 96 4.24 7.85 8.16
C ALA A 96 4.02 6.32 8.08
N GLU A 97 5.10 5.55 7.89
CA GLU A 97 5.04 4.09 7.84
C GLU A 97 4.58 3.49 9.18
N GLU A 98 5.10 3.96 10.31
CA GLU A 98 4.66 3.51 11.64
C GLU A 98 3.17 3.81 11.89
N ARG A 99 2.68 4.97 11.44
CA ARG A 99 1.27 5.36 11.57
C ARG A 99 0.38 4.49 10.70
N ALA A 100 0.78 4.21 9.46
CA ALA A 100 0.07 3.32 8.57
C ALA A 100 0.02 1.89 9.11
N ARG A 101 1.14 1.36 9.62
CA ARG A 101 1.20 0.03 10.26
C ARG A 101 0.34 -0.05 11.51
N LEU A 102 0.30 1.01 12.32
CA LEU A 102 -0.56 1.08 13.49
C LEU A 102 -2.05 1.14 13.08
N ALA A 103 -2.40 1.87 12.03
CA ALA A 103 -3.76 1.86 11.49
C ALA A 103 -4.18 0.45 11.06
N ASN A 104 -3.31 -0.24 10.32
CA ASN A 104 -3.53 -1.63 9.93
C ASN A 104 -3.71 -2.54 11.16
N TYR A 105 -2.82 -2.44 12.15
CA TYR A 105 -2.93 -3.22 13.38
C TYR A 105 -4.27 -2.98 14.10
N ILE A 106 -4.67 -1.72 14.23
CA ILE A 106 -5.93 -1.35 14.90
C ILE A 106 -7.13 -2.01 14.22
N ILE A 107 -7.21 -1.93 12.90
CA ILE A 107 -8.33 -2.49 12.11
C ILE A 107 -8.28 -4.01 12.07
N GLN A 108 -7.10 -4.60 12.13
CA GLN A 108 -6.98 -6.05 12.16
C GLN A 108 -7.45 -6.66 13.49
N ASN A 109 -7.29 -5.94 14.60
CA ASN A 109 -7.51 -6.45 15.95
C ASN A 109 -8.77 -5.89 16.61
N SER A 110 -9.50 -4.96 15.99
CA SER A 110 -10.71 -4.37 16.57
C SER A 110 -11.79 -4.05 15.54
N ALA A 111 -13.03 -4.37 15.90
CA ALA A 111 -14.24 -4.01 15.16
C ALA A 111 -15.01 -2.83 15.80
N ASP A 112 -14.51 -2.25 16.89
CA ASP A 112 -15.16 -1.11 17.56
C ASP A 112 -15.07 0.14 16.67
N PRO A 113 -16.21 0.78 16.31
CA PRO A 113 -16.24 1.98 15.49
C PRO A 113 -15.33 3.11 16.02
N LYS A 114 -15.24 3.31 17.34
CA LYS A 114 -14.38 4.35 17.93
C LYS A 114 -12.90 4.03 17.75
N ILE A 115 -12.54 2.76 17.74
CA ILE A 115 -11.18 2.30 17.52
C ILE A 115 -10.84 2.37 16.03
N GLN A 116 -11.79 2.08 15.14
CA GLN A 116 -11.64 2.26 13.69
C GLN A 116 -11.42 3.73 13.29
N GLU A 117 -12.12 4.67 13.93
CA GLU A 117 -11.89 6.11 13.72
C GLU A 117 -10.45 6.51 14.05
N LYS A 118 -9.85 5.92 15.10
CA LYS A 118 -8.43 6.15 15.39
C LYS A 118 -7.51 5.65 14.29
N ALA A 119 -7.84 4.54 13.63
CA ALA A 119 -7.06 4.05 12.51
C ALA A 119 -7.13 5.02 11.32
N GLN A 120 -8.30 5.60 11.04
CA GLN A 120 -8.45 6.66 10.05
C GLN A 120 -7.60 7.89 10.40
N GLN A 121 -7.63 8.36 11.66
CA GLN A 121 -6.78 9.45 12.12
C GLN A 121 -5.28 9.14 11.98
N MET A 122 -4.87 7.89 12.22
CA MET A 122 -3.49 7.47 11.99
C MET A 122 -3.12 7.55 10.50
N MET A 123 -4.01 7.15 9.60
CA MET A 123 -3.79 7.28 8.15
C MET A 123 -3.73 8.74 7.69
N GLU A 124 -4.62 9.60 8.19
CA GLU A 124 -4.58 11.04 7.93
C GLU A 124 -3.25 11.65 8.38
N LYS A 125 -2.77 11.29 9.58
CA LYS A 125 -1.44 11.72 10.06
C LYS A 125 -0.29 11.17 9.21
N ALA A 126 -0.37 9.92 8.76
CA ALA A 126 0.61 9.38 7.82
C ALA A 126 0.65 10.23 6.53
N ASN A 127 -0.52 10.57 5.98
CA ASN A 127 -0.63 11.42 4.80
C ASN A 127 -0.14 12.86 5.03
N GLU A 128 -0.33 13.44 6.21
CA GLU A 128 0.25 14.75 6.56
C GLU A 128 1.78 14.72 6.52
N TYR A 129 2.41 13.64 7.00
CA TYR A 129 3.86 13.48 6.90
C TYR A 129 4.31 13.34 5.46
N MET A 130 3.61 12.52 4.69
CA MET A 130 3.87 12.32 3.27
C MET A 130 3.76 13.61 2.47
N LYS A 131 2.70 14.38 2.68
CA LYS A 131 2.51 15.69 2.06
C LYS A 131 3.71 16.61 2.30
N LYS A 132 4.25 16.66 3.53
CA LYS A 132 5.42 17.48 3.84
C LYS A 132 6.70 17.02 3.16
N ILE A 133 6.82 15.73 2.84
CA ILE A 133 7.94 15.18 2.06
C ILE A 133 7.75 15.53 0.59
N GLU A 134 6.52 15.35 0.07
CA GLU A 134 6.13 15.68 -1.31
C GLU A 134 6.28 17.18 -1.60
N ASP A 135 5.95 18.06 -0.66
CA ASP A 135 6.15 19.52 -0.75
C ASP A 135 7.64 19.89 -0.93
N ARG A 136 8.56 18.96 -0.61
CA ARG A 136 10.02 19.11 -0.77
C ARG A 136 10.58 18.24 -1.88
N LYS A 137 9.74 17.60 -2.70
CA LYS A 137 10.20 16.64 -3.71
C LYS A 137 11.24 17.24 -4.67
N ASP A 138 11.06 18.49 -5.09
CA ASP A 138 11.95 19.13 -6.06
C ASP A 138 13.34 19.38 -5.43
N ASP A 139 13.39 19.74 -4.15
CA ASP A 139 14.64 19.86 -3.38
C ASP A 139 15.33 18.51 -3.18
N LEU A 140 14.57 17.43 -3.01
CA LEU A 140 15.12 16.08 -2.88
C LEU A 140 15.66 15.56 -4.22
N ILE A 141 14.93 15.80 -5.30
CA ILE A 141 15.29 15.35 -6.65
C ILE A 141 16.52 16.11 -7.16
N SER A 142 16.61 17.42 -6.91
CA SER A 142 17.70 18.27 -7.41
C SER A 142 19.07 17.97 -6.77
N ARG A 143 19.11 17.39 -5.57
CA ARG A 143 20.37 17.08 -4.87
C ARG A 143 21.16 15.93 -5.51
N ALA A 144 20.47 15.01 -6.20
CA ALA A 144 21.05 13.85 -6.88
C ALA A 144 22.06 13.01 -6.06
N ASP A 145 22.03 13.11 -4.73
CA ASP A 145 22.92 12.37 -3.85
C ASP A 145 22.32 11.01 -3.44
N GLU A 146 23.16 10.06 -3.07
CA GLU A 146 22.74 8.69 -2.76
C GLU A 146 21.69 8.64 -1.64
N LYS A 147 21.76 9.54 -0.65
CA LYS A 147 20.76 9.58 0.44
C LYS A 147 19.41 10.04 -0.07
N SER A 148 19.37 11.04 -0.95
CA SER A 148 18.12 11.50 -1.57
C SER A 148 17.55 10.43 -2.50
N GLN A 149 18.38 9.77 -3.33
CA GLN A 149 17.91 8.66 -4.18
C GLN A 149 17.33 7.51 -3.36
N LYS A 150 18.01 7.11 -2.27
CA LYS A 150 17.52 6.12 -1.31
C LYS A 150 16.20 6.52 -0.66
N LEU A 151 16.07 7.79 -0.25
CA LEU A 151 14.82 8.31 0.29
C LEU A 151 13.69 8.22 -0.74
N LEU A 152 13.94 8.58 -2.01
CA LEU A 152 12.95 8.48 -3.08
C LEU A 152 12.55 7.02 -3.38
N ARG A 153 13.51 6.07 -3.34
CA ARG A 153 13.22 4.63 -3.42
C ARG A 153 12.30 4.18 -2.29
N ASN A 154 12.63 4.56 -1.05
CA ASN A 154 11.82 4.26 0.12
C ASN A 154 10.44 4.93 0.07
N LEU A 155 10.34 6.11 -0.54
CA LEU A 155 9.07 6.80 -0.72
C LEU A 155 8.17 6.03 -1.69
N ALA A 156 8.71 5.57 -2.81
CA ALA A 156 7.99 4.68 -3.74
C ALA A 156 7.53 3.39 -3.04
N LYS A 157 8.39 2.73 -2.24
CA LYS A 157 8.00 1.58 -1.40
C LYS A 157 6.84 1.92 -0.47
N HIS A 158 6.91 3.06 0.20
CA HIS A 158 5.87 3.49 1.14
C HIS A 158 4.52 3.66 0.44
N HIS A 159 4.47 4.26 -0.76
CA HIS A 159 3.22 4.34 -1.53
C HIS A 159 2.61 2.95 -1.79
N LEU A 160 3.44 1.96 -2.11
CA LEU A 160 2.98 0.59 -2.30
C LEU A 160 2.53 -0.08 -0.99
N ASN A 161 3.30 0.06 0.10
CA ASN A 161 2.92 -0.45 1.41
C ASN A 161 1.61 0.17 1.91
N LYS A 162 1.46 1.48 1.73
CA LYS A 162 0.23 2.22 2.06
C LYS A 162 -0.95 1.68 1.27
N GLU A 163 -0.78 1.39 -0.01
CA GLU A 163 -1.81 0.80 -0.87
C GLU A 163 -2.28 -0.57 -0.35
N ARG A 164 -1.32 -1.45 0.00
CA ARG A 164 -1.61 -2.75 0.63
C ARG A 164 -2.33 -2.60 1.97
N ILE A 165 -1.97 -1.59 2.77
CA ILE A 165 -2.63 -1.29 4.04
C ILE A 165 -4.06 -0.82 3.79
N LEU A 166 -4.28 0.11 2.85
CA LEU A 166 -5.61 0.60 2.52
C LEU A 166 -6.53 -0.51 2.01
N GLU A 167 -6.00 -1.46 1.24
CA GLU A 167 -6.73 -2.68 0.81
C GLU A 167 -7.22 -3.49 2.02
N LYS A 168 -6.33 -3.80 2.96
CA LYS A 168 -6.67 -4.53 4.20
C LYS A 168 -7.66 -3.78 5.08
N ILE A 169 -7.59 -2.45 5.09
CA ILE A 169 -8.53 -1.59 5.81
C ILE A 169 -9.91 -1.69 5.18
N GLU A 170 -10.00 -1.53 3.86
CA GLU A 170 -11.27 -1.57 3.12
C GLU A 170 -12.04 -2.86 3.38
N ASP A 171 -11.35 -4.00 3.40
CA ASP A 171 -11.96 -5.32 3.58
C ASP A 171 -12.65 -5.50 4.93
N LYS A 172 -12.12 -4.86 5.96
CA LYS A 172 -12.60 -4.96 7.34
C LYS A 172 -13.55 -3.82 7.74
N LEU A 173 -13.68 -2.79 6.90
CA LEU A 173 -14.57 -1.68 7.20
C LEU A 173 -16.03 -2.09 7.09
N PRO A 174 -16.89 -1.61 8.00
CA PRO A 174 -18.32 -1.83 7.93
C PRO A 174 -18.93 -1.07 6.73
N PRO A 175 -20.01 -1.57 6.11
CA PRO A 175 -20.64 -0.97 4.92
C PRO A 175 -20.94 0.53 5.05
N GLU A 176 -21.27 0.98 6.25
CA GLU A 176 -21.64 2.35 6.54
C GLU A 176 -20.46 3.35 6.38
N LYS A 177 -19.21 2.87 6.46
CA LYS A 177 -17.99 3.69 6.40
C LYS A 177 -17.24 3.61 5.08
N ILE A 178 -17.74 2.81 4.14
CA ILE A 178 -17.05 2.54 2.88
C ILE A 178 -16.98 3.76 1.98
N GLU A 179 -18.08 4.51 1.85
CA GLU A 179 -18.11 5.69 0.97
C GLU A 179 -17.10 6.74 1.45
N GLU A 180 -17.12 7.09 2.74
CA GLU A 180 -16.15 8.02 3.35
C GLU A 180 -14.70 7.54 3.14
N PHE A 181 -14.44 6.25 3.35
CA PHE A 181 -13.11 5.68 3.15
C PHE A 181 -12.67 5.68 1.68
N GLN A 182 -13.58 5.42 0.74
CA GLN A 182 -13.29 5.41 -0.69
C GLN A 182 -12.96 6.81 -1.22
N GLU A 183 -13.56 7.87 -0.65
CA GLU A 183 -13.19 9.25 -0.97
C GLU A 183 -11.78 9.58 -0.47
N LEU A 184 -11.48 9.28 0.80
CA LEU A 184 -10.15 9.45 1.38
C LEU A 184 -9.10 8.69 0.55
N ARG A 185 -9.39 7.44 0.21
CA ARG A 185 -8.50 6.57 -0.55
C ARG A 185 -8.24 7.13 -1.96
N ARG A 186 -9.26 7.65 -2.65
CA ARG A 186 -9.10 8.29 -3.97
C ARG A 186 -8.16 9.49 -3.90
N GLU A 187 -8.32 10.36 -2.90
CA GLU A 187 -7.43 11.51 -2.71
C GLU A 187 -5.97 11.06 -2.48
N ILE A 188 -5.79 9.99 -1.68
CA ILE A 188 -4.47 9.42 -1.42
C ILE A 188 -3.85 8.83 -2.69
N GLU A 189 -4.63 8.13 -3.50
CA GLU A 189 -4.20 7.48 -4.73
C GLU A 189 -3.82 8.50 -5.80
N GLU A 190 -4.66 9.51 -6.01
CA GLU A 190 -4.37 10.59 -6.96
C GLU A 190 -3.06 11.31 -6.62
N LYS A 191 -2.83 11.60 -5.33
CA LYS A 191 -1.55 12.18 -4.88
C LYS A 191 -0.38 11.23 -5.11
N SER A 192 -0.57 9.95 -4.83
CA SER A 192 0.47 8.93 -5.01
C SER A 192 0.83 8.75 -6.49
N GLU A 193 -0.18 8.69 -7.37
CA GLU A 193 -0.02 8.61 -8.82
C GLU A 193 0.71 9.85 -9.35
N ASN A 194 0.23 11.05 -9.00
CA ASN A 194 0.86 12.31 -9.39
C ASN A 194 2.31 12.38 -8.92
N PHE A 195 2.61 11.94 -7.69
CA PHE A 195 3.97 11.93 -7.17
C PHE A 195 4.87 10.98 -7.98
N LEU A 196 4.42 9.75 -8.20
CA LEU A 196 5.18 8.73 -8.92
C LEU A 196 5.37 9.09 -10.40
N ASP A 197 4.36 9.65 -11.08
CA ASP A 197 4.50 10.09 -12.47
C ASP A 197 5.48 11.27 -12.61
N ASN A 198 5.45 12.21 -11.65
CA ASN A 198 6.44 13.29 -11.59
C ASN A 198 7.88 12.76 -11.43
N LEU A 199 8.07 11.73 -10.59
CA LEU A 199 9.38 11.10 -10.45
C LEU A 199 9.81 10.41 -11.74
N LYS A 200 8.94 9.57 -12.32
CA LYS A 200 9.20 8.81 -13.54
C LYS A 200 9.78 9.67 -14.67
N ASN A 201 9.23 10.87 -14.85
CA ASN A 201 9.60 11.76 -15.96
C ASN A 201 10.81 12.65 -15.64
N ASN A 202 11.40 12.56 -14.44
CA ASN A 202 12.47 13.47 -14.04
C ASN A 202 13.85 13.03 -14.54
N PRO A 203 14.67 13.93 -15.14
CA PRO A 203 16.00 13.58 -15.62
C PRO A 203 17.04 13.37 -14.50
N ASN A 204 16.82 13.90 -13.29
CA ASN A 204 17.80 13.89 -12.19
C ASN A 204 17.74 12.63 -11.31
N ILE A 205 16.84 11.69 -11.61
CA ILE A 205 16.77 10.40 -10.91
C ILE A 205 17.48 9.30 -11.69
N THR A 206 18.07 8.35 -10.96
CA THR A 206 18.78 7.20 -11.54
C THR A 206 17.84 6.30 -12.34
N GLN A 207 18.38 5.54 -13.30
CA GLN A 207 17.58 4.60 -14.10
C GLN A 207 16.97 3.50 -13.23
N GLU A 208 17.70 3.01 -12.23
CA GLU A 208 17.22 2.05 -11.23
C GLU A 208 15.97 2.58 -10.49
N LEU A 209 16.04 3.83 -9.99
CA LEU A 209 14.90 4.47 -9.33
C LEU A 209 13.73 4.67 -10.32
N LYS A 210 13.98 5.03 -11.58
CA LYS A 210 12.94 5.14 -12.61
C LYS A 210 12.22 3.82 -12.82
N ASP A 211 12.97 2.74 -13.03
CA ASP A 211 12.41 1.41 -13.28
C ASP A 211 11.55 0.97 -12.08
N ARG A 212 12.00 1.26 -10.85
CA ARG A 212 11.21 1.03 -9.63
C ARG A 212 9.94 1.87 -9.58
N VAL A 213 10.03 3.17 -9.83
CA VAL A 213 8.88 4.08 -9.81
C VAL A 213 7.84 3.65 -10.84
N ILE A 214 8.26 3.22 -12.04
CA ILE A 214 7.38 2.68 -13.07
C ILE A 214 6.65 1.43 -12.57
N ASN A 215 7.37 0.50 -11.94
CA ASN A 215 6.78 -0.72 -11.38
C ASN A 215 5.74 -0.40 -10.29
N VAL A 216 6.06 0.50 -9.35
CA VAL A 216 5.14 0.92 -8.29
C VAL A 216 3.93 1.66 -8.88
N LEU A 217 4.15 2.57 -9.83
CA LEU A 217 3.09 3.31 -10.51
C LEU A 217 2.11 2.37 -11.20
N SER A 218 2.61 1.37 -11.95
CA SER A 218 1.74 0.36 -12.57
C SER A 218 0.94 -0.40 -11.52
N GLN A 219 1.56 -0.77 -10.40
CA GLN A 219 0.86 -1.48 -9.31
C GLN A 219 -0.27 -0.67 -8.71
N VAL A 220 -0.02 0.61 -8.43
CA VAL A 220 -1.04 1.53 -7.91
C VAL A 220 -2.17 1.71 -8.94
N GLN A 221 -1.83 1.97 -10.20
CA GLN A 221 -2.82 2.19 -11.28
C GLN A 221 -3.71 0.97 -11.53
N ASP A 222 -3.16 -0.23 -11.53
CA ASP A 222 -3.96 -1.44 -11.79
C ASP A 222 -4.91 -1.72 -10.62
N THR A 223 -4.44 -1.54 -9.38
CA THR A 223 -5.30 -1.69 -8.20
C THR A 223 -6.39 -0.63 -8.18
N GLN A 224 -6.07 0.61 -8.56
CA GLN A 224 -7.05 1.70 -8.67
C GLN A 224 -8.12 1.40 -9.71
N LYS A 225 -7.73 0.95 -10.91
CA LYS A 225 -8.67 0.60 -11.98
C LYS A 225 -9.65 -0.48 -11.55
N ILE A 226 -9.17 -1.57 -10.95
CA ILE A 226 -10.02 -2.66 -10.45
C ILE A 226 -11.01 -2.15 -9.40
N ARG A 227 -10.54 -1.27 -8.50
CA ARG A 227 -11.39 -0.71 -7.44
C ARG A 227 -12.41 0.31 -7.92
N GLU A 228 -12.12 1.09 -8.95
CA GLU A 228 -13.11 2.01 -9.52
C GLU A 228 -14.36 1.27 -10.02
N GLU A 229 -14.17 0.10 -10.62
CA GLU A 229 -15.29 -0.73 -11.08
C GLU A 229 -16.06 -1.34 -9.94
N PHE A 230 -15.33 -1.92 -8.98
CA PHE A 230 -15.89 -2.48 -7.78
C PHE A 230 -16.74 -1.44 -7.02
N ARG A 231 -16.26 -0.20 -6.91
CA ARG A 231 -17.00 0.91 -6.32
C ARG A 231 -18.33 1.17 -7.03
N ASP A 232 -18.33 1.19 -8.35
CA ASP A 232 -19.55 1.42 -9.12
C ASP A 232 -20.56 0.28 -8.96
N GLN A 233 -20.08 -0.96 -8.81
CA GLN A 233 -20.92 -2.12 -8.48
C GLN A 233 -21.49 -2.04 -7.06
N GLN A 234 -20.71 -1.55 -6.09
CA GLN A 234 -21.13 -1.43 -4.70
C GLN A 234 -22.17 -0.35 -4.45
N LYS A 235 -22.23 0.73 -5.25
CA LYS A 235 -23.12 1.87 -5.02
C LYS A 235 -24.59 1.48 -4.83
N ASP A 236 -25.10 0.58 -5.67
CA ASP A 236 -26.50 0.15 -5.59
C ASP A 236 -26.74 -0.72 -4.35
N ILE A 237 -25.81 -1.62 -4.03
CA ILE A 237 -25.88 -2.50 -2.86
C ILE A 237 -25.81 -1.70 -1.56
N LEU A 238 -24.94 -0.69 -1.48
CA LEU A 238 -24.81 0.17 -0.30
C LEU A 238 -26.08 0.98 -0.04
N LYS A 239 -26.79 1.45 -1.09
CA LYS A 239 -28.09 2.10 -0.93
C LYS A 239 -29.13 1.15 -0.33
N GLU A 240 -29.15 -0.11 -0.76
CA GLU A 240 -30.06 -1.11 -0.20
C GLU A 240 -29.72 -1.47 1.26
N ILE A 241 -28.44 -1.54 1.60
CA ILE A 241 -27.99 -1.72 2.99
C ILE A 241 -28.48 -0.56 3.87
N LYS A 242 -28.35 0.68 3.39
CA LYS A 242 -28.88 1.89 4.08
C LYS A 242 -30.40 1.84 4.24
N ALA A 243 -31.11 1.21 3.31
CA ALA A 243 -32.55 0.96 3.41
C ALA A 243 -32.92 -0.21 4.35
N GLY A 244 -31.94 -0.85 5.01
CA GLY A 244 -32.14 -1.94 5.96
C GLY A 244 -32.26 -3.32 5.33
N ASN A 245 -31.92 -3.49 4.04
CA ASN A 245 -31.98 -4.79 3.37
C ASN A 245 -30.84 -5.71 3.88
N GLN A 246 -31.21 -6.75 4.64
CA GLN A 246 -30.26 -7.75 5.15
C GLN A 246 -29.66 -8.62 4.05
N GLU A 247 -30.38 -8.85 2.95
CA GLU A 247 -29.88 -9.63 1.82
C GLU A 247 -28.79 -8.86 1.07
N ALA A 248 -28.94 -7.53 0.96
CA ALA A 248 -27.90 -6.66 0.41
C ALA A 248 -26.59 -6.74 1.21
N LYS A 249 -26.64 -6.96 2.54
CA LYS A 249 -25.43 -7.18 3.35
C LYS A 249 -24.68 -8.46 2.98
N LYS A 250 -25.40 -9.54 2.63
CA LYS A 250 -24.78 -10.79 2.17
C LYS A 250 -24.17 -10.63 0.79
N GLN A 251 -24.92 -10.04 -0.15
CA GLN A 251 -24.45 -9.74 -1.51
C GLN A 251 -23.21 -8.86 -1.49
N PHE A 252 -23.20 -7.86 -0.60
CA PHE A 252 -22.04 -7.01 -0.39
C PHE A 252 -20.80 -7.79 0.06
N LYS A 253 -20.97 -8.80 0.92
CA LYS A 253 -19.89 -9.68 1.35
C LYS A 253 -19.41 -10.59 0.22
N GLU A 254 -20.32 -11.19 -0.53
CA GLU A 254 -20.00 -12.01 -1.70
C GLU A 254 -19.23 -11.23 -2.76
N LEU A 255 -19.67 -9.99 -3.05
CA LEU A 255 -18.98 -9.10 -3.98
C LEU A 255 -17.56 -8.79 -3.50
N ARG A 256 -17.36 -8.56 -2.19
CA ARG A 256 -16.01 -8.36 -1.59
C ARG A 256 -15.11 -9.57 -1.77
N GLU A 257 -15.62 -10.78 -1.51
CA GLU A 257 -14.83 -12.01 -1.68
C GLU A 257 -14.47 -12.24 -3.16
N ALA A 258 -15.41 -12.02 -4.08
CA ALA A 258 -15.14 -12.13 -5.52
C ALA A 258 -14.03 -11.16 -5.97
N ARG A 259 -14.11 -9.88 -5.55
CA ARG A 259 -13.04 -8.90 -5.83
C ARG A 259 -11.69 -9.36 -5.28
N LYS A 260 -11.68 -9.93 -4.08
CA LYS A 260 -10.46 -10.40 -3.44
C LYS A 260 -9.84 -11.55 -4.24
N GLU A 261 -10.65 -12.50 -4.69
CA GLU A 261 -10.21 -13.60 -5.55
C GLU A 261 -9.64 -13.08 -6.88
N ASP A 262 -10.34 -12.16 -7.55
CA ASP A 262 -9.87 -11.57 -8.82
C ASP A 262 -8.54 -10.80 -8.63
N MET A 263 -8.37 -10.10 -7.50
CA MET A 263 -7.12 -9.42 -7.13
C MET A 263 -5.99 -10.40 -6.83
N GLU A 264 -6.27 -11.52 -6.17
CA GLU A 264 -5.29 -12.58 -5.89
C GLU A 264 -4.87 -13.29 -7.18
N GLU A 265 -5.81 -13.57 -8.09
CA GLU A 265 -5.51 -14.15 -9.41
C GLU A 265 -4.58 -13.24 -10.21
N LEU A 266 -4.85 -11.93 -10.28
CA LEU A 266 -3.98 -10.97 -10.97
C LEU A 266 -2.57 -10.95 -10.36
N LYS A 267 -2.48 -10.93 -9.02
CA LYS A 267 -1.21 -10.94 -8.30
C LYS A 267 -0.41 -12.21 -8.64
N GLU A 268 -1.06 -13.36 -8.67
CA GLU A 268 -0.45 -14.67 -8.94
C GLU A 268 -0.01 -14.82 -10.41
N GLN A 269 -0.84 -14.39 -11.37
CA GLN A 269 -0.50 -14.40 -12.80
C GLN A 269 0.74 -13.55 -13.06
N PHE A 270 0.78 -12.35 -12.50
CA PHE A 270 1.92 -11.45 -12.62
C PHE A 270 3.17 -12.01 -11.93
N LYS A 271 3.02 -12.63 -10.75
CA LYS A 271 4.12 -13.28 -10.04
C LYS A 271 4.77 -14.36 -10.89
N LYS A 272 3.98 -15.25 -11.50
CA LYS A 272 4.46 -16.30 -12.39
C LYS A 272 5.20 -15.74 -13.62
N GLN A 273 4.58 -14.80 -14.33
CA GLN A 273 5.21 -14.19 -15.52
C GLN A 273 6.53 -13.49 -15.16
N LYS A 274 6.59 -12.87 -13.97
CA LYS A 274 7.78 -12.19 -13.48
C LYS A 274 8.88 -13.16 -13.06
N GLU A 275 8.56 -14.23 -12.34
CA GLU A 275 9.49 -15.31 -11.97
C GLU A 275 10.10 -15.95 -13.23
N ASP A 276 9.30 -16.20 -14.27
CA ASP A 276 9.77 -16.72 -15.55
C ASP A 276 10.77 -15.81 -16.25
N ILE A 277 10.61 -14.49 -16.11
CA ILE A 277 11.53 -13.49 -16.68
C ILE A 277 12.80 -13.40 -15.83
N ILE A 278 12.65 -13.41 -14.50
CA ILE A 278 13.76 -13.42 -13.55
C ILE A 278 14.68 -14.62 -13.78
N ASN A 279 14.13 -15.82 -13.92
CA ASN A 279 14.90 -17.03 -14.20
C ASN A 279 15.71 -16.88 -15.50
N LYS A 280 15.11 -16.31 -16.56
CA LYS A 280 15.82 -16.03 -17.82
C LYS A 280 16.93 -14.99 -17.67
N ILE A 281 16.75 -13.98 -16.81
CA ILE A 281 17.81 -13.00 -16.50
C ILE A 281 18.96 -13.70 -15.76
N GLN A 282 18.66 -14.57 -14.79
CA GLN A 282 19.67 -15.36 -14.07
C GLN A 282 20.44 -16.30 -15.01
N ASP A 283 19.77 -16.81 -16.04
CA ASP A 283 20.39 -17.62 -17.12
C ASP A 283 21.20 -16.77 -18.13
N GLY A 284 21.30 -15.46 -17.95
CA GLY A 284 22.09 -14.55 -18.79
C GLY A 284 21.38 -14.03 -20.05
N ASP A 285 20.06 -14.16 -20.16
CA ASP A 285 19.31 -13.57 -21.28
C ASP A 285 19.16 -12.05 -21.13
N GLU A 286 20.05 -11.30 -21.77
CA GLU A 286 19.98 -9.82 -21.81
C GLU A 286 18.64 -9.30 -22.38
N ARG A 287 17.95 -10.07 -23.22
CA ARG A 287 16.63 -9.70 -23.76
C ARG A 287 15.52 -9.86 -22.73
N ALA A 288 15.75 -10.63 -21.66
CA ALA A 288 14.79 -10.79 -20.57
C ALA A 288 14.67 -9.51 -19.73
N VAL A 289 15.73 -8.69 -19.64
CA VAL A 289 15.68 -7.37 -18.99
C VAL A 289 14.68 -6.44 -19.70
N GLU A 290 14.70 -6.44 -21.04
CA GLU A 290 13.77 -5.63 -21.83
C GLU A 290 12.34 -6.20 -21.79
N LYS A 291 12.20 -7.54 -21.71
CA LYS A 291 10.89 -8.19 -21.47
C LYS A 291 10.32 -7.84 -20.10
N LEU A 292 11.14 -7.69 -19.06
CA LEU A 292 10.67 -7.24 -17.74
C LEU A 292 10.06 -5.84 -17.81
N ARG A 293 10.60 -4.96 -18.68
CA ARG A 293 10.03 -3.63 -18.95
C ARG A 293 8.71 -3.73 -19.73
N GLN A 294 8.61 -4.64 -20.70
CA GLN A 294 7.40 -4.87 -21.48
C GLN A 294 6.28 -5.54 -20.66
N LEU A 295 6.63 -6.32 -19.64
CA LEU A 295 5.68 -7.00 -18.74
C LEU A 295 4.70 -6.01 -18.10
N ASN A 296 5.12 -4.78 -17.79
CA ASN A 296 4.22 -3.75 -17.26
C ASN A 296 3.09 -3.39 -18.25
N GLN A 297 3.33 -3.45 -19.56
CA GLN A 297 2.30 -3.21 -20.58
C GLN A 297 1.34 -4.40 -20.72
N GLU A 298 1.85 -5.62 -20.58
CA GLU A 298 1.04 -6.85 -20.60
C GLU A 298 0.14 -6.93 -19.37
N ARG A 299 0.69 -6.58 -18.21
CA ARG A 299 -0.04 -6.46 -16.95
C ARG A 299 -1.25 -5.52 -17.05
N GLN A 300 -1.10 -4.37 -17.72
CA GLN A 300 -2.24 -3.47 -17.94
C GLN A 300 -3.34 -4.09 -18.81
N LYS A 301 -2.98 -4.93 -19.78
CA LYS A 301 -3.96 -5.65 -20.62
C LYS A 301 -4.67 -6.75 -19.84
N GLU A 302 -3.93 -7.49 -19.01
CA GLU A 302 -4.47 -8.54 -18.15
C GLU A 302 -5.40 -7.95 -17.08
N ALA A 303 -4.99 -6.85 -16.44
CA ALA A 303 -5.84 -6.08 -15.54
C ALA A 303 -7.12 -5.59 -16.25
N ALA A 304 -7.03 -5.15 -17.52
CA ALA A 304 -8.19 -4.78 -18.31
C ALA A 304 -9.12 -5.97 -18.62
N LYS A 305 -8.58 -7.16 -18.87
CA LYS A 305 -9.35 -8.39 -19.09
C LYS A 305 -10.12 -8.80 -17.84
N ILE A 306 -9.46 -8.85 -16.69
CA ILE A 306 -10.08 -9.15 -15.39
C ILE A 306 -11.17 -8.13 -15.07
N ARG A 307 -10.94 -6.86 -15.42
CA ARG A 307 -11.94 -5.79 -15.37
C ARG A 307 -13.22 -6.11 -16.16
N GLU A 308 -13.09 -6.55 -17.40
CA GLU A 308 -14.25 -6.95 -18.20
C GLU A 308 -14.96 -8.19 -17.62
N GLU A 309 -14.20 -9.16 -17.09
CA GLU A 309 -14.76 -10.33 -16.40
C GLU A 309 -15.53 -9.94 -15.13
N MET A 310 -15.00 -9.02 -14.32
CA MET A 310 -15.68 -8.46 -13.15
C MET A 310 -16.96 -7.72 -13.53
N LYS A 311 -16.93 -6.91 -14.59
CA LYS A 311 -18.13 -6.23 -15.10
C LYS A 311 -19.21 -7.23 -15.48
N GLN A 312 -18.83 -8.33 -16.14
CA GLN A 312 -19.76 -9.36 -16.54
C GLN A 312 -20.35 -10.08 -15.32
N LYS A 313 -19.51 -10.55 -14.40
CA LYS A 313 -19.93 -11.18 -13.12
C LYS A 313 -20.90 -10.27 -12.35
N ALA A 314 -20.60 -8.98 -12.26
CA ALA A 314 -21.46 -8.03 -11.54
C ALA A 314 -22.79 -7.76 -12.26
N LYS A 315 -22.81 -7.77 -13.59
CA LYS A 315 -24.04 -7.67 -14.36
C LYS A 315 -24.93 -8.90 -14.13
N GLU A 316 -24.35 -10.09 -14.18
CA GLU A 316 -25.04 -11.36 -13.88
C GLU A 316 -25.62 -11.35 -12.47
N MET A 317 -24.83 -10.91 -11.48
CA MET A 317 -25.29 -10.74 -10.10
C MET A 317 -26.44 -9.73 -10.00
N LYS A 318 -26.36 -8.58 -10.69
CA LYS A 318 -27.44 -7.58 -10.71
C LYS A 318 -28.72 -8.12 -11.33
N ASP A 319 -28.62 -8.90 -12.40
CA ASP A 319 -29.77 -9.53 -13.05
C ASP A 319 -30.41 -10.59 -12.14
N GLU A 320 -29.60 -11.41 -11.46
CA GLU A 320 -30.07 -12.38 -10.46
C GLU A 320 -30.79 -11.68 -9.29
N ILE A 321 -30.26 -10.54 -8.81
CA ILE A 321 -30.89 -9.70 -7.78
C ILE A 321 -32.27 -9.22 -8.24
N GLN A 322 -32.36 -8.71 -9.48
CA GLN A 322 -33.64 -8.23 -10.01
C GLN A 322 -34.66 -9.37 -10.17
N GLN A 323 -34.21 -10.57 -10.55
CA GLN A 323 -35.07 -11.74 -10.63
C GLN A 323 -35.60 -12.16 -9.26
N LYS A 324 -34.72 -12.36 -8.27
CA LYS A 324 -35.11 -12.70 -6.88
C LYS A 324 -36.08 -11.67 -6.30
N ARG A 325 -35.89 -10.38 -6.62
CA ARG A 325 -36.80 -9.30 -6.21
C ARG A 325 -38.19 -9.43 -6.82
N LYS A 326 -38.28 -9.73 -8.12
CA LYS A 326 -39.56 -9.95 -8.80
C LYS A 326 -40.30 -11.15 -8.21
N GLU A 327 -39.58 -12.23 -7.93
CA GLU A 327 -40.13 -13.44 -7.30
C GLU A 327 -40.65 -13.18 -5.88
N ALA A 328 -39.87 -12.49 -5.05
CA ALA A 328 -40.28 -12.12 -3.69
C ALA A 328 -41.53 -11.22 -3.68
N LEU A 329 -41.62 -10.27 -4.64
CA LEU A 329 -42.81 -9.43 -4.82
C LEU A 329 -44.04 -10.27 -5.20
N LYS A 330 -43.87 -11.24 -6.11
CA LYS A 330 -44.94 -12.14 -6.51
C LYS A 330 -45.43 -12.99 -5.33
N GLN A 331 -44.52 -13.59 -4.57
CA GLN A 331 -44.85 -14.37 -3.37
C GLN A 331 -45.57 -13.52 -2.31
N MET A 332 -45.16 -12.26 -2.11
CA MET A 332 -45.87 -11.36 -1.20
C MET A 332 -47.29 -11.01 -1.67
N GLN A 333 -47.50 -10.85 -2.99
CA GLN A 333 -48.83 -10.62 -3.55
C GLN A 333 -49.74 -11.83 -3.36
N GLU A 334 -49.25 -13.02 -3.71
CA GLU A 334 -49.96 -14.30 -3.50
C GLU A 334 -50.33 -14.50 -2.03
N ARG A 335 -49.40 -14.22 -1.10
CA ARG A 335 -49.66 -14.31 0.35
C ARG A 335 -50.69 -13.28 0.83
N LYS A 336 -50.70 -12.06 0.27
CA LYS A 336 -51.73 -11.05 0.56
C LYS A 336 -53.11 -11.48 0.06
N GLU A 337 -53.20 -12.13 -1.09
CA GLU A 337 -54.45 -12.67 -1.62
C GLU A 337 -54.98 -13.81 -0.76
N GLN A 338 -54.11 -14.77 -0.38
CA GLN A 338 -54.46 -15.85 0.54
C GLN A 338 -54.98 -15.32 1.89
N LEU A 339 -54.34 -14.28 2.45
CA LEU A 339 -54.80 -13.64 3.69
C LEU A 339 -56.17 -12.95 3.50
N LYS A 340 -56.42 -12.29 2.37
CA LYS A 340 -57.73 -11.69 2.08
C LYS A 340 -58.82 -12.75 1.97
N GLU A 341 -58.54 -13.92 1.41
CA GLU A 341 -59.49 -15.03 1.35
C GLU A 341 -59.80 -15.60 2.73
N GLN A 342 -58.81 -15.73 3.61
CA GLN A 342 -59.00 -16.19 4.98
C GLN A 342 -59.80 -15.20 5.86
N ILE A 343 -59.77 -13.91 5.53
CA ILE A 343 -60.46 -12.84 6.29
C ILE A 343 -61.86 -12.54 5.74
N LYS A 344 -62.31 -13.17 4.63
CA LYS A 344 -63.68 -12.98 4.15
C LYS A 344 -64.68 -13.41 5.24
N PRO A 345 -65.54 -12.50 5.73
CA PRO A 345 -66.50 -12.83 6.77
C PRO A 345 -67.48 -13.90 6.28
N ALA A 346 -67.83 -14.83 7.16
CA ALA A 346 -68.82 -15.86 6.87
C ALA A 346 -70.11 -15.21 6.35
N PRO A 347 -70.75 -15.76 5.30
CA PRO A 347 -71.98 -15.20 4.78
C PRO A 347 -73.00 -15.14 5.91
N THR A 348 -73.43 -13.93 6.27
CA THR A 348 -74.56 -13.72 7.17
C THR A 348 -75.79 -14.26 6.46
N GLY A 349 -76.19 -15.49 6.82
CA GLY A 349 -77.41 -16.11 6.31
C GLY A 349 -78.63 -15.29 6.74
N ASN A 350 -79.43 -14.88 5.76
CA ASN A 350 -80.78 -14.34 5.96
C ASN A 350 -81.79 -15.47 6.19
#